data_AF-A0AAN8LKK5-F1
#
_entry.id   AF-A0AAN8LKK5-F1
#
_cell.length_a   1.000
_cell.length_b   1.000
_cell.length_c   1.000
_cell.angle_alpha   90.00
_cell.angle_beta   90.00
_cell.angle_gamma   90.00
#
_symmetry.space_group_name_H-M   'P 1'
#
loop_
_entity.id
_entity.type
_entity.pdbx_description
1 polymer ?
#
loop_
_entity_poly.entity_id
_entity_poly.type
_entity_poly.pdbx_seq_one_letter_code
_entity_poly.pdbx_strand_id
1 'polypeptide(L)'
;MVDLQEYLWMVILGFVIAFILAFSVGANDVANSFGTAVGSGVVTLKQACILASIFETLGSMLLGAKVGETIRKGIIDVNLYNETVPVLMAGEVSAMVGSAIWQLIASFLKLPISGTHCIVGSTIGFSMVAIGTKGVQWMQLVKIVASWFISPLLSGLMSGFLFFLIRHFILNKDDPVPNGLRALPVFYASTIGINAFSILYTGAPLLGLEMLPVWAIALITLAGALVCAVVVWFAVCPWMRRKIASRIKKERAALSRISDESLDQIPEEEEEELPVFKELPGAKGTDDAVLPLTGGSGGESRRGEATGELNILANGGTVLPNGRVYGEVSTYQIPLQSADPR
;
A
#
# COMPACT_ATOMS: atom_id res chain seq x y z
N MET A 1 40.82 -30.08 16.72
CA MET A 1 39.38 -29.79 16.87
C MET A 1 39.28 -28.49 17.63
N VAL A 2 38.56 -27.50 17.09
CA VAL A 2 38.32 -26.22 17.77
C VAL A 2 37.45 -26.51 19.00
N ASP A 3 37.87 -26.05 20.18
CA ASP A 3 37.08 -26.23 21.39
C ASP A 3 35.88 -25.27 21.35
N LEU A 4 34.71 -25.80 20.99
CA LEU A 4 33.47 -25.03 20.82
C LEU A 4 33.03 -24.34 22.12
N GLN A 5 33.53 -24.80 23.26
CA GLN A 5 33.19 -24.26 24.58
C GLN A 5 33.77 -22.86 24.80
N GLU A 6 34.91 -22.53 24.17
CA GLU A 6 35.52 -21.19 24.22
C GLU A 6 34.72 -20.13 23.44
N TYR A 7 33.87 -20.55 22.50
CA TYR A 7 33.11 -19.64 21.62
C TYR A 7 31.62 -19.59 21.94
N LEU A 8 31.16 -20.29 22.99
CA LEU A 8 29.77 -20.30 23.43
C LEU A 8 29.25 -18.89 23.72
N TRP A 9 30.09 -18.01 24.27
CA TRP A 9 29.72 -16.62 24.55
C TRP A 9 29.39 -15.84 23.26
N MET A 10 30.08 -16.09 22.14
CA MET A 10 29.77 -15.45 20.86
C MET A 10 28.44 -15.94 20.30
N VAL A 11 28.10 -17.21 20.53
CA VAL A 11 26.80 -17.76 20.13
C VAL A 11 25.68 -17.11 20.94
N ILE A 12 25.83 -17.04 22.27
CA ILE A 12 24.85 -16.40 23.15
C ILE A 12 24.68 -14.92 22.78
N LEU A 13 25.79 -14.19 22.62
CA LEU A 13 25.76 -12.81 22.17
C LEU A 13 25.10 -12.68 20.80
N GLY A 14 25.46 -13.53 19.84
CA GLY A 14 24.89 -13.59 18.51
C GLY A 14 23.37 -13.78 18.53
N PHE A 15 22.84 -14.64 19.40
CA PHE A 15 21.39 -14.79 19.59
C PHE A 15 20.72 -13.52 20.11
N VAL A 16 21.33 -12.86 21.11
CA VAL A 16 20.80 -11.60 21.64
C VAL A 16 20.80 -10.52 20.56
N ILE A 17 21.89 -10.39 19.79
CA ILE A 17 21.98 -9.43 18.68
C ILE A 17 21.00 -9.79 17.56
N ALA A 18 20.85 -11.07 17.21
CA ALA A 18 19.89 -11.50 16.20
C ALA A 18 18.45 -11.17 16.63
N PHE A 19 18.12 -11.27 17.92
CA PHE A 19 16.83 -10.84 18.44
C PHE A 19 16.63 -9.32 18.29
N ILE A 20 17.65 -8.52 18.62
CA ILE A 20 17.61 -7.05 18.44
C ILE A 20 17.47 -6.69 16.96
N LEU A 21 18.21 -7.37 16.08
CA LEU A 21 18.13 -7.20 14.63
C LEU A 21 16.71 -7.52 14.14
N ALA A 22 16.14 -8.66 14.53
CA ALA A 22 14.78 -9.06 14.18
C ALA A 22 13.74 -8.04 14.67
N PHE A 23 13.90 -7.52 15.89
CA PHE A 23 13.06 -6.44 16.41
C PHE A 23 13.18 -5.16 15.54
N SER A 24 14.40 -4.78 15.16
CA SER A 24 14.64 -3.59 14.33
C SER A 24 14.05 -3.71 12.92
N VAL A 25 14.13 -4.91 12.32
CA VAL A 25 13.50 -5.23 11.02
C VAL A 25 11.98 -5.09 11.15
N GLY A 26 11.37 -5.72 12.16
CA GLY A 26 9.94 -5.61 12.39
C GLY A 26 9.47 -4.16 12.63
N ALA A 27 10.25 -3.36 13.35
CA ALA A 27 9.92 -1.96 13.59
C ALA A 27 9.89 -1.11 12.31
N ASN A 28 10.76 -1.38 11.34
CA ASN A 28 10.80 -0.66 10.06
C ASN A 28 9.77 -1.20 9.06
N ASP A 29 9.63 -2.53 8.96
CA ASP A 29 8.97 -3.16 7.82
C ASP A 29 7.45 -3.32 7.99
N VAL A 30 6.91 -3.27 9.22
CA VAL A 30 5.45 -3.42 9.44
C VAL A 30 4.64 -2.36 8.69
N ALA A 31 5.20 -1.16 8.51
CA ALA A 31 4.56 -0.09 7.74
C ALA A 31 4.37 -0.46 6.26
N ASN A 32 5.24 -1.31 5.69
CA ASN A 32 5.18 -1.72 4.29
C ASN A 32 3.96 -2.63 4.03
N SER A 33 3.67 -3.55 4.94
CA SER A 33 2.56 -4.51 4.81
C SER A 33 1.21 -3.94 5.24
N PHE A 34 1.18 -3.11 6.30
CA PHE A 34 -0.07 -2.65 6.91
C PHE A 34 -0.37 -1.15 6.70
N GLY A 35 0.54 -0.37 6.11
CA GLY A 35 0.39 1.07 5.95
C GLY A 35 -0.88 1.48 5.19
N THR A 36 -1.22 0.77 4.10
CA THR A 36 -2.42 1.04 3.30
C THR A 36 -3.71 0.59 4.01
N ALA A 37 -3.69 -0.54 4.72
CA ALA A 37 -4.83 -1.06 5.46
C ALA A 37 -5.19 -0.19 6.67
N VAL A 38 -4.18 0.33 7.37
CA VAL A 38 -4.37 1.30 8.45
C VAL A 38 -4.74 2.67 7.91
N GLY A 39 -4.08 3.13 6.85
CA GLY A 39 -4.36 4.43 6.23
C GLY A 39 -5.77 4.55 5.64
N SER A 40 -6.35 3.45 5.15
CA SER A 40 -7.74 3.39 4.68
C SER A 40 -8.78 3.22 5.79
N GLY A 41 -8.36 3.05 7.04
CA GLY A 41 -9.25 2.84 8.18
C GLY A 41 -9.92 1.45 8.23
N VAL A 42 -9.49 0.50 7.39
CA VAL A 42 -10.02 -0.88 7.39
C VAL A 42 -9.56 -1.64 8.63
N VAL A 43 -8.33 -1.38 9.08
CA VAL A 43 -7.70 -2.03 10.23
C VAL A 43 -7.15 -0.98 11.19
N THR A 44 -7.34 -1.16 12.50
CA THR A 44 -6.74 -0.28 13.51
C THR A 44 -5.26 -0.58 13.71
N LEU A 45 -4.48 0.37 14.23
CA LEU A 45 -3.06 0.15 14.55
C LEU A 45 -2.84 -1.07 15.46
N LYS A 46 -3.68 -1.23 16.50
CA LYS A 46 -3.58 -2.38 17.42
C LYS A 46 -3.80 -3.72 16.69
N GLN A 47 -4.79 -3.78 15.80
CA GLN A 47 -5.06 -4.97 15.00
C GLN A 47 -3.92 -5.25 14.00
N ALA A 48 -3.39 -4.21 13.36
CA ALA A 48 -2.26 -4.33 12.44
C ALA A 48 -1.03 -4.91 13.15
N CYS A 49 -0.70 -4.45 14.37
CA CYS A 49 0.41 -5.01 15.15
C CYS A 49 0.20 -6.50 15.46
N ILE A 50 -1.00 -6.90 15.91
CA ILE A 50 -1.29 -8.31 16.22
C ILE A 50 -1.18 -9.18 14.97
N LEU A 51 -1.76 -8.75 13.85
CA LEU A 51 -1.71 -9.48 12.58
C LEU A 51 -0.26 -9.56 12.08
N ALA A 52 0.49 -8.48 12.12
CA ALA A 52 1.89 -8.45 11.73
C ALA A 52 2.72 -9.43 12.56
N SER A 53 2.60 -9.42 13.89
CA SER A 53 3.35 -10.35 14.75
C SER A 53 3.08 -11.82 14.40
N ILE A 54 1.85 -12.18 14.05
CA ILE A 54 1.51 -13.56 13.65
C ILE A 54 2.05 -13.87 12.26
N PHE A 55 1.69 -13.06 11.25
CA PHE A 55 1.95 -13.39 9.85
C PHE A 55 3.41 -13.16 9.43
N GLU A 56 4.10 -12.16 9.97
CA GLU A 56 5.54 -11.97 9.71
C GLU A 56 6.36 -13.10 10.36
N THR A 57 5.99 -13.54 11.57
CA THR A 57 6.66 -14.69 12.22
C THR A 57 6.42 -15.97 11.43
N LEU A 58 5.17 -16.25 11.02
CA LEU A 58 4.86 -17.40 10.17
C LEU A 58 5.58 -17.32 8.81
N GLY A 59 5.62 -16.16 8.17
CA GLY A 59 6.34 -15.95 6.92
C GLY A 59 7.83 -16.22 7.06
N SER A 60 8.46 -15.70 8.12
CA SER A 60 9.88 -15.94 8.43
C SER A 60 10.18 -17.43 8.63
N MET A 61 9.32 -18.15 9.36
CA MET A 61 9.47 -19.59 9.59
C MET A 61 9.26 -20.42 8.32
N LEU A 62 8.29 -20.04 7.48
CA LEU A 62 7.87 -20.84 6.32
C LEU A 62 8.68 -20.56 5.06
N LEU A 63 9.15 -19.33 4.85
CA LEU A 63 9.82 -18.89 3.61
C LEU A 63 11.23 -18.31 3.83
N GLY A 64 11.60 -17.97 5.07
CA GLY A 64 12.82 -17.22 5.35
C GLY A 64 14.13 -17.99 5.12
N ALA A 65 14.10 -19.32 5.13
CA ALA A 65 15.30 -20.17 5.08
C ALA A 65 16.18 -19.91 3.85
N LYS A 66 15.59 -19.75 2.67
CA LYS A 66 16.34 -19.57 1.40
C LYS A 66 17.03 -18.21 1.31
N VAL A 67 16.36 -17.16 1.78
CA VAL A 67 16.96 -15.82 1.85
C VAL A 67 18.09 -15.82 2.88
N GLY A 68 17.89 -16.47 4.04
CA GLY A 68 18.93 -16.68 5.04
C GLY A 68 20.16 -17.39 4.48
N GLU A 69 19.98 -18.45 3.68
CA GLU A 69 21.09 -19.14 3.02
C GLU A 69 21.86 -18.24 2.05
N THR A 70 21.13 -17.37 1.34
CA THR A 70 21.72 -16.40 0.41
C THR A 70 22.58 -15.38 1.17
N ILE A 71 22.13 -14.90 2.33
CA ILE A 71 22.96 -14.03 3.19
C ILE A 71 24.20 -14.80 3.70
N ARG A 72 24.00 -16.03 4.18
CA ARG A 72 25.05 -16.86 4.80
C ARG A 72 26.19 -17.23 3.84
N LYS A 73 25.86 -17.58 2.58
CA LYS A 73 26.86 -18.13 1.63
C LYS A 73 26.85 -17.47 0.26
N GLY A 74 25.88 -16.63 -0.05
CA GLY A 74 25.77 -15.99 -1.36
C GLY A 74 26.58 -14.71 -1.49
N ILE A 75 26.92 -14.06 -0.36
CA ILE A 75 27.61 -12.75 -0.37
C ILE A 75 29.12 -12.92 -0.20
N ILE A 76 29.54 -13.86 0.64
CA ILE A 76 30.94 -14.09 1.01
C ILE A 76 31.36 -15.52 0.69
N ASP A 77 32.63 -15.74 0.36
CA ASP A 77 33.17 -17.09 0.20
C ASP A 77 33.59 -17.66 1.56
N VAL A 78 32.70 -18.48 2.12
CA VAL A 78 32.88 -19.12 3.43
C VAL A 78 34.11 -20.04 3.46
N ASN A 79 34.54 -20.59 2.32
CA ASN A 79 35.68 -21.53 2.29
C ASN A 79 37.00 -20.84 2.64
N LEU A 80 37.12 -19.53 2.37
CA LEU A 80 38.30 -18.74 2.73
C LEU A 80 38.46 -18.56 4.24
N TYR A 81 37.43 -18.90 5.02
CA TYR A 81 37.43 -18.84 6.48
C TYR A 81 37.62 -20.21 7.16
N ASN A 82 37.86 -21.29 6.39
CA ASN A 82 37.99 -22.64 6.98
C ASN A 82 39.11 -22.74 8.02
N GLU A 83 40.20 -21.98 7.85
CA GLU A 83 41.31 -21.91 8.80
C GLU A 83 41.09 -20.84 9.89
N THR A 84 40.10 -19.97 9.72
CA THR A 84 39.82 -18.80 10.57
C THR A 84 38.35 -18.72 10.97
N VAL A 85 37.75 -19.87 11.33
CA VAL A 85 36.34 -19.98 11.74
C VAL A 85 35.93 -18.96 12.82
N PRO A 86 36.75 -18.66 13.86
CA PRO A 86 36.41 -17.64 14.85
C PRO A 86 36.24 -16.24 14.26
N VAL A 87 37.00 -15.91 13.20
CA VAL A 87 36.91 -14.63 12.50
C VAL A 87 35.59 -14.52 11.74
N LEU A 88 35.14 -15.61 11.11
CA LEU A 88 33.82 -15.63 10.47
C LEU A 88 32.70 -15.44 11.49
N MET A 89 32.75 -16.13 12.63
CA MET A 89 31.76 -15.97 13.70
C MET A 89 31.70 -14.52 14.22
N ALA A 90 32.87 -13.92 14.51
CA ALA A 90 32.95 -12.53 14.94
C ALA A 90 32.49 -11.55 13.84
N GLY A 91 32.78 -11.87 12.58
CA GLY A 91 32.34 -11.11 11.41
C GLY A 91 30.82 -11.08 11.28
N GLU A 92 30.16 -12.23 11.37
CA GLU A 92 28.69 -12.33 11.32
C GLU A 92 28.01 -11.61 12.49
N VAL A 93 28.55 -11.75 13.71
CA VAL A 93 28.05 -10.98 14.87
C VAL A 93 28.21 -9.48 14.62
N SER A 94 29.37 -9.04 14.12
CA SER A 94 29.63 -7.63 13.78
C SER A 94 28.68 -7.12 12.68
N ALA A 95 28.38 -7.96 11.68
CA ALA A 95 27.45 -7.62 10.60
C ALA A 95 26.03 -7.43 11.12
N MET A 96 25.57 -8.33 12.01
CA MET A 96 24.26 -8.20 12.65
C MET A 96 24.19 -6.95 13.54
N VAL A 97 25.25 -6.65 14.31
CA VAL A 97 25.32 -5.42 15.14
C VAL A 97 25.24 -4.17 14.27
N GLY A 98 26.07 -4.06 13.23
CA GLY A 98 26.08 -2.91 12.33
C GLY A 98 24.74 -2.69 11.65
N SER A 99 24.13 -3.77 11.16
CA SER A 99 22.81 -3.75 10.55
C SER A 99 21.71 -3.35 11.55
N ALA A 100 21.73 -3.89 12.77
CA ALA A 100 20.73 -3.59 13.79
C ALA A 100 20.80 -2.13 14.26
N ILE A 101 22.01 -1.61 14.50
CA ILE A 101 22.21 -0.21 14.92
C ILE A 101 21.64 0.73 13.86
N TRP A 102 21.99 0.53 12.59
CA TRP A 102 21.52 1.39 11.52
C TRP A 102 19.99 1.31 11.35
N GLN A 103 19.41 0.10 11.44
CA GLN A 103 17.97 -0.08 11.34
C GLN A 103 17.20 0.56 12.50
N LEU A 104 17.72 0.45 13.73
CA LEU A 104 17.13 1.13 14.88
C LEU A 104 17.19 2.64 14.70
N ILE A 105 18.35 3.20 14.33
CA ILE A 105 18.51 4.64 14.09
C ILE A 105 17.52 5.11 13.02
N ALA A 106 17.44 4.43 11.89
CA ALA A 106 16.52 4.79 10.81
C ALA A 106 15.05 4.73 11.27
N SER A 107 14.68 3.72 12.06
CA SER A 107 13.33 3.59 12.63
C SER A 107 13.02 4.72 13.62
N PHE A 108 13.97 5.11 14.47
CA PHE A 108 13.84 6.27 15.36
C PHE A 108 13.67 7.58 14.57
N LEU A 109 14.40 7.72 13.47
CA LEU A 109 14.29 8.86 12.54
C LEU A 109 13.07 8.78 11.61
N LYS A 110 12.26 7.72 11.72
CA LYS A 110 11.06 7.45 10.88
C LYS A 110 11.39 7.37 9.38
N LEU A 111 12.59 6.91 9.05
CA LEU A 111 13.03 6.72 7.68
C LEU A 111 12.67 5.30 7.21
N PRO A 112 11.92 5.15 6.11
CA PRO A 112 11.72 3.85 5.48
C PRO A 112 13.02 3.45 4.78
N ILE A 113 13.62 2.34 5.21
CA ILE A 113 14.88 1.85 4.65
C ILE A 113 14.77 0.37 4.31
N SER A 114 15.76 -0.17 3.62
CA SER A 114 15.84 -1.60 3.30
C SER A 114 16.73 -2.33 4.29
N GLY A 115 16.14 -3.16 5.16
CA GLY A 115 16.89 -4.03 6.06
C GLY A 115 17.84 -4.99 5.33
N THR A 116 17.47 -5.44 4.13
CA THR A 116 18.31 -6.29 3.28
C THR A 116 19.58 -5.58 2.85
N HIS A 117 19.51 -4.29 2.48
CA HIS A 117 20.71 -3.52 2.14
C HIS A 117 21.64 -3.37 3.35
N CYS A 118 21.07 -3.20 4.55
CA CYS A 118 21.83 -3.03 5.79
C CYS A 118 22.69 -4.26 6.11
N ILE A 119 22.08 -5.45 6.07
CA ILE A 119 22.80 -6.70 6.37
C ILE A 119 23.79 -7.04 5.25
N VAL A 120 23.40 -6.92 3.98
CA VAL A 120 24.31 -7.18 2.83
C VAL A 120 25.53 -6.25 2.90
N GLY A 121 25.32 -4.95 3.12
CA GLY A 121 26.39 -3.97 3.23
C GLY A 121 27.31 -4.25 4.42
N SER A 122 26.76 -4.65 5.56
CA SER A 122 27.53 -4.98 6.76
C SER A 122 28.33 -6.28 6.59
N THR A 123 27.77 -7.29 5.91
CA THR A 123 28.46 -8.54 5.55
C THR A 123 29.64 -8.28 4.60
N ILE A 124 29.44 -7.45 3.57
CA ILE A 124 30.53 -7.03 2.66
C ILE A 124 31.60 -6.26 3.45
N GLY A 125 31.18 -5.34 4.31
CA GLY A 125 32.08 -4.51 5.12
C GLY A 125 33.04 -5.34 5.97
N PHE A 126 32.53 -6.31 6.75
CA PHE A 126 33.43 -7.15 7.56
C PHE A 126 34.31 -8.04 6.68
N SER A 127 33.77 -8.59 5.59
CA SER A 127 34.54 -9.50 4.74
C SER A 127 35.71 -8.78 4.07
N MET A 128 35.49 -7.53 3.64
CA MET A 128 36.56 -6.67 3.12
C MET A 128 37.62 -6.36 4.18
N VAL A 129 37.26 -6.22 5.46
CA VAL A 129 38.24 -6.02 6.54
C VAL A 129 39.00 -7.30 6.86
N ALA A 130 38.32 -8.44 6.89
CA ALA A 130 38.90 -9.71 7.32
C ALA A 130 39.77 -10.39 6.25
N ILE A 131 39.29 -10.45 5.00
CA ILE A 131 39.91 -11.22 3.90
C ILE A 131 40.23 -10.33 2.68
N GLY A 132 39.76 -9.08 2.67
CA GLY A 132 39.90 -8.18 1.53
C GLY A 132 38.87 -8.47 0.42
N THR A 133 39.11 -7.91 -0.76
CA THR A 133 38.16 -8.02 -1.90
C THR A 133 37.92 -9.44 -2.38
N LYS A 134 38.83 -10.38 -2.08
CA LYS A 134 38.69 -11.80 -2.43
C LYS A 134 37.65 -12.52 -1.57
N GLY A 135 37.33 -11.99 -0.39
CA GLY A 135 36.31 -12.57 0.50
C GLY A 135 34.88 -12.44 -0.01
N VAL A 136 34.65 -11.53 -0.97
CA VAL A 136 33.32 -11.17 -1.49
C VAL A 136 33.04 -11.87 -2.81
N GLN A 137 31.85 -12.45 -2.94
CA GLN A 137 31.36 -13.05 -4.18
C GLN A 137 30.75 -11.99 -5.10
N TRP A 138 31.60 -11.30 -5.86
CA TRP A 138 31.19 -10.16 -6.70
C TRP A 138 30.11 -10.48 -7.73
N MET A 139 30.16 -11.65 -8.38
CA MET A 139 29.16 -12.02 -9.39
C MET A 139 27.78 -12.25 -8.78
N GLN A 140 27.73 -12.81 -7.57
CA GLN A 140 26.51 -13.01 -6.80
C GLN A 140 25.98 -11.67 -6.30
N LEU A 141 26.87 -10.79 -5.82
CA LEU A 141 26.51 -9.43 -5.43
C LEU A 141 25.89 -8.65 -6.60
N VAL A 142 26.45 -8.73 -7.81
CA VAL A 142 25.86 -8.10 -9.00
C VAL A 142 24.43 -8.62 -9.27
N LYS A 143 24.18 -9.92 -9.11
CA LYS A 143 22.83 -10.49 -9.25
C LYS A 143 21.87 -9.95 -8.18
N ILE A 144 22.35 -9.82 -6.94
CA ILE A 144 21.58 -9.24 -5.83
C ILE A 144 21.25 -7.76 -6.15
N VAL A 145 22.24 -6.96 -6.54
CA VAL A 145 22.03 -5.54 -6.88
C VAL A 145 21.07 -5.40 -8.07
N ALA A 146 21.22 -6.22 -9.11
CA ALA A 146 20.28 -6.23 -10.24
C ALA A 146 18.83 -6.51 -9.77
N SER A 147 18.64 -7.43 -8.82
CA SER A 147 17.33 -7.72 -8.25
C SER A 147 16.70 -6.54 -7.51
N TRP A 148 17.50 -5.64 -6.92
CA TRP A 148 17.00 -4.45 -6.22
C TRP A 148 16.37 -3.41 -7.16
N PHE A 149 16.78 -3.39 -8.43
CA PHE A 149 16.17 -2.52 -9.45
C PHE A 149 15.03 -3.23 -10.19
N ILE A 150 15.21 -4.51 -10.51
CA ILE A 150 14.22 -5.28 -11.26
C ILE A 150 12.95 -5.48 -10.43
N SER A 151 13.05 -5.74 -9.12
CA SER A 151 11.88 -6.06 -8.30
C SER A 151 10.89 -4.89 -8.16
N PRO A 152 11.32 -3.65 -7.84
CA PRO A 152 10.41 -2.50 -7.82
C PRO A 152 9.81 -2.16 -9.18
N LEU A 153 10.59 -2.34 -10.26
CA LEU A 153 10.10 -2.11 -11.62
C LEU A 153 8.97 -3.09 -11.97
N LEU A 154 9.20 -4.40 -11.75
CA LEU A 154 8.19 -5.42 -12.01
C LEU A 154 6.97 -5.29 -11.10
N SER A 155 7.17 -4.94 -9.82
CA SER A 155 6.04 -4.72 -8.89
C SER A 155 5.22 -3.48 -9.27
N GLY A 156 5.87 -2.40 -9.72
CA GLY A 156 5.20 -1.20 -10.24
C GLY A 156 4.37 -1.49 -11.49
N LEU A 157 4.93 -2.24 -12.45
CA LEU A 157 4.20 -2.66 -13.65
C LEU A 157 3.00 -3.54 -13.31
N MET A 158 3.17 -4.54 -12.44
CA MET A 158 2.09 -5.43 -12.03
C MET A 158 1.01 -4.68 -11.23
N SER A 159 1.40 -3.78 -10.34
CA SER A 159 0.48 -2.92 -9.60
C SER A 159 -0.35 -2.03 -10.53
N GLY A 160 0.29 -1.38 -11.51
CA GLY A 160 -0.39 -0.57 -12.51
C GLY A 160 -1.36 -1.38 -13.37
N PHE A 161 -0.96 -2.57 -13.81
CA PHE A 161 -1.82 -3.49 -14.53
C PHE A 161 -3.04 -3.93 -13.69
N LEU A 162 -2.82 -4.33 -12.44
CA LEU A 162 -3.90 -4.74 -11.54
C LEU A 162 -4.87 -3.59 -11.25
N PHE A 163 -4.34 -2.39 -11.02
CA PHE A 163 -5.16 -1.19 -10.82
C PHE A 163 -5.99 -0.86 -12.06
N PHE A 164 -5.41 -1.00 -13.28
CA PHE A 164 -6.15 -0.83 -14.52
C PHE A 164 -7.34 -1.82 -14.61
N LEU A 165 -7.13 -3.09 -14.29
CA LEU A 165 -8.20 -4.09 -14.27
C LEU A 165 -9.28 -3.74 -13.25
N ILE A 166 -8.90 -3.40 -12.02
CA ILE A 166 -9.85 -3.00 -10.96
C ILE A 166 -10.65 -1.78 -11.41
N ARG A 167 -9.99 -0.77 -11.96
CA ARG A 167 -10.65 0.45 -12.43
C ARG A 167 -11.65 0.16 -13.55
N HIS A 168 -11.25 -0.63 -14.54
CA HIS A 168 -12.07 -0.92 -15.70
C HIS A 168 -13.26 -1.84 -15.39
N PHE A 169 -13.04 -2.91 -14.62
CA PHE A 169 -14.06 -3.94 -14.37
C PHE A 169 -14.92 -3.67 -13.13
N ILE A 170 -14.42 -2.90 -12.15
CA ILE A 170 -15.10 -2.67 -10.87
C ILE A 170 -15.50 -1.20 -10.72
N LEU A 171 -14.54 -0.26 -10.75
CA LEU A 171 -14.79 1.12 -10.31
C LEU A 171 -15.56 1.98 -11.33
N ASN A 172 -15.33 1.80 -12.63
CA ASN A 172 -16.01 2.58 -13.68
C ASN A 172 -17.42 2.05 -14.03
N LYS A 173 -18.13 1.44 -13.07
CA LYS A 173 -19.48 0.88 -13.24
C LYS A 173 -20.47 1.66 -12.39
N ASP A 174 -21.71 1.78 -12.86
CA ASP A 174 -22.75 2.57 -12.19
C ASP A 174 -23.00 2.12 -10.74
N ASP A 175 -22.95 0.80 -10.50
CA ASP A 175 -22.88 0.22 -9.15
C ASP A 175 -21.62 -0.67 -9.02
N PRO A 176 -20.57 -0.20 -8.34
CA PRO A 176 -19.32 -0.95 -8.20
C PRO A 176 -19.41 -2.07 -7.15
N VAL A 177 -20.39 -2.04 -6.24
CA VAL A 177 -20.50 -2.98 -5.11
C VAL A 177 -20.67 -4.45 -5.55
N PRO A 178 -21.61 -4.81 -6.44
CA PRO A 178 -21.79 -6.19 -6.86
C PRO A 178 -20.58 -6.73 -7.64
N ASN A 179 -19.93 -5.90 -8.45
CA ASN A 179 -18.73 -6.29 -9.19
C ASN A 179 -17.53 -6.49 -8.27
N GLY A 180 -17.38 -5.63 -7.25
CA GLY A 180 -16.39 -5.80 -6.20
C GLY A 180 -16.57 -7.12 -5.45
N LEU A 181 -17.81 -7.44 -5.03
CA LEU A 181 -18.12 -8.70 -4.36
C LEU A 181 -17.85 -9.93 -5.25
N ARG A 182 -18.08 -9.83 -6.56
CA ARG A 182 -17.78 -10.92 -7.51
C ARG A 182 -16.28 -11.11 -7.76
N ALA A 183 -15.47 -10.08 -7.57
CA ALA A 183 -14.02 -10.14 -7.73
C ALA A 183 -13.31 -10.72 -6.49
N LEU A 184 -13.91 -10.63 -5.29
CA LEU A 184 -13.31 -11.12 -4.04
C LEU A 184 -12.79 -12.57 -4.08
N PRO A 185 -13.54 -13.57 -4.59
CA PRO A 185 -13.04 -14.94 -4.66
C PRO A 185 -11.75 -15.05 -5.47
N VAL A 186 -11.65 -14.30 -6.57
CA VAL A 186 -10.46 -14.32 -7.44
C VAL A 186 -9.26 -13.76 -6.71
N PHE A 187 -9.41 -12.63 -6.01
CA PHE A 187 -8.32 -12.04 -5.22
C PHE A 187 -7.88 -12.96 -4.08
N TYR A 188 -8.81 -13.50 -3.30
CA TYR A 188 -8.49 -14.38 -2.18
C TYR A 188 -7.84 -15.69 -2.67
N ALA A 189 -8.40 -16.31 -3.71
CA ALA A 189 -7.85 -17.52 -4.31
C ALA A 189 -6.44 -17.29 -4.87
N SER A 190 -6.21 -16.16 -5.56
CA SER A 190 -4.88 -15.82 -6.08
C SER A 190 -3.88 -15.66 -4.94
N THR A 191 -4.22 -14.92 -3.89
CA THR A 191 -3.37 -14.71 -2.71
C THR A 191 -3.04 -16.03 -2.02
N ILE A 192 -4.04 -16.88 -1.75
CA ILE A 192 -3.83 -18.18 -1.12
C ILE A 192 -3.02 -19.11 -2.01
N GLY A 193 -3.34 -19.18 -3.31
CA GLY A 193 -2.64 -20.01 -4.27
C GLY A 193 -1.16 -19.65 -4.39
N ILE A 194 -0.84 -18.35 -4.52
CA ILE A 194 0.54 -17.87 -4.62
C ILE A 194 1.32 -18.12 -3.33
N ASN A 195 0.74 -17.83 -2.17
CA ASN A 195 1.41 -18.07 -0.88
C ASN A 195 1.63 -19.57 -0.63
N ALA A 196 0.60 -20.40 -0.83
CA ALA A 196 0.70 -21.84 -0.68
C ALA A 196 1.74 -22.43 -1.65
N PHE A 197 1.73 -22.01 -2.92
CA PHE A 197 2.72 -22.43 -3.90
C PHE A 197 4.14 -22.05 -3.48
N SER A 198 4.34 -20.81 -3.02
CA SER A 198 5.64 -20.34 -2.56
C SER A 198 6.15 -21.16 -1.38
N ILE A 199 5.29 -21.48 -0.41
CA ILE A 199 5.63 -22.30 0.76
C ILE A 199 5.95 -23.73 0.37
N LEU A 200 5.18 -24.34 -0.53
CA LEU A 200 5.42 -25.73 -0.94
C LEU A 200 6.62 -25.87 -1.88
N TYR A 201 6.86 -24.89 -2.75
CA TYR A 201 7.94 -24.93 -3.75
C TYR A 201 9.29 -24.50 -3.17
N THR A 202 9.29 -23.49 -2.30
CA THR A 202 10.52 -22.82 -1.83
C THR A 202 10.64 -22.76 -0.31
N GLY A 203 9.60 -23.17 0.42
CA GLY A 203 9.54 -23.03 1.86
C GLY A 203 10.52 -23.91 2.63
N ALA A 204 10.47 -23.77 3.94
CA ALA A 204 11.49 -24.28 4.85
C ALA A 204 11.71 -25.80 4.71
N PRO A 205 12.97 -26.27 4.77
CA PRO A 205 13.32 -27.70 4.80
C PRO A 205 12.61 -28.48 5.91
N LEU A 206 12.17 -27.78 6.96
CA LEU A 206 11.42 -28.32 8.10
C LEU A 206 10.13 -29.05 7.69
N LEU A 207 9.52 -28.68 6.56
CA LEU A 207 8.29 -29.32 6.09
C LEU A 207 8.55 -30.67 5.39
N GLY A 208 9.79 -30.98 5.00
CA GLY A 208 10.13 -32.26 4.35
C GLY A 208 9.44 -32.49 2.99
N LEU A 209 8.96 -31.42 2.34
CA LEU A 209 8.14 -31.49 1.13
C LEU A 209 8.97 -31.51 -0.17
N GLU A 210 10.30 -31.60 -0.07
CA GLU A 210 11.24 -31.58 -1.20
C GLU A 210 11.05 -32.74 -2.19
N MET A 211 10.28 -33.76 -1.80
CA MET A 211 9.99 -34.95 -2.61
C MET A 211 8.77 -34.80 -3.53
N LEU A 212 8.02 -33.70 -3.45
CA LEU A 212 6.84 -33.49 -4.29
C LEU A 212 7.23 -32.91 -5.66
N PRO A 213 6.77 -33.50 -6.77
CA PRO A 213 7.04 -32.94 -8.07
C PRO A 213 6.25 -31.63 -8.26
N VAL A 214 6.83 -30.69 -9.01
CA VAL A 214 6.29 -29.32 -9.19
C VAL A 214 4.85 -29.32 -9.70
N TRP A 215 4.49 -30.26 -10.59
CA TRP A 215 3.12 -30.38 -11.08
C TRP A 215 2.12 -30.78 -9.98
N ALA A 216 2.53 -31.62 -9.02
CA ALA A 216 1.68 -32.00 -7.89
C ALA A 216 1.49 -30.82 -6.94
N ILE A 217 2.55 -30.06 -6.67
CA ILE A 217 2.48 -28.81 -5.92
C ILE A 217 1.49 -27.84 -6.58
N ALA A 218 1.60 -27.65 -7.90
CA ALA A 218 0.70 -26.77 -8.65
C ALA A 218 -0.77 -27.23 -8.59
N LEU A 219 -1.03 -28.54 -8.65
CA LEU A 219 -2.39 -29.08 -8.53
C LEU A 219 -2.96 -28.90 -7.12
N ILE A 220 -2.17 -29.17 -6.08
CA ILE A 220 -2.58 -29.01 -4.68
C ILE A 220 -2.91 -27.55 -4.38
N THR A 221 -2.06 -26.62 -4.83
CA THR A 221 -2.25 -25.18 -4.57
C THR A 221 -3.41 -24.63 -5.38
N LEU A 222 -3.59 -25.08 -6.62
CA LEU A 222 -4.74 -24.72 -7.44
C LEU A 222 -6.04 -25.24 -6.82
N ALA A 223 -6.07 -26.50 -6.37
CA ALA A 223 -7.21 -27.06 -5.67
C ALA A 223 -7.54 -26.28 -4.39
N GLY A 224 -6.53 -25.96 -3.58
CA GLY A 224 -6.69 -25.13 -2.39
C GLY A 224 -7.21 -23.72 -2.70
N ALA A 225 -6.69 -23.08 -3.75
CA ALA A 225 -7.16 -21.78 -4.23
C ALA A 225 -8.61 -21.82 -4.70
N LEU A 226 -9.01 -22.87 -5.44
CA LEU A 226 -10.39 -23.07 -5.88
C LEU A 226 -11.35 -23.31 -4.72
N VAL A 227 -10.96 -24.13 -3.74
CA VAL A 227 -11.73 -24.33 -2.51
C VAL A 227 -11.90 -22.99 -1.77
N CYS A 228 -10.83 -22.20 -1.65
CA CYS A 228 -10.90 -20.87 -1.07
C CYS A 228 -11.87 -19.97 -1.84
N ALA A 229 -11.83 -19.97 -3.18
CA ALA A 229 -12.76 -19.20 -4.00
C ALA A 229 -14.23 -19.58 -3.72
N VAL A 230 -14.52 -20.88 -3.65
CA VAL A 230 -15.86 -21.39 -3.36
C VAL A 230 -16.32 -20.95 -1.98
N VAL A 231 -15.47 -21.08 -0.96
CA VAL A 231 -15.78 -20.62 0.41
C VAL A 231 -16.05 -19.12 0.46
N VAL A 232 -15.22 -18.32 -0.20
CA VAL A 232 -15.40 -16.86 -0.26
C VAL A 232 -16.71 -16.51 -0.95
N TRP A 233 -17.04 -17.17 -2.05
CA TRP A 233 -18.28 -16.92 -2.79
C TRP A 233 -19.54 -17.23 -1.95
N PHE A 234 -19.58 -18.38 -1.28
CA PHE A 234 -20.77 -18.82 -0.55
C PHE A 234 -20.87 -18.30 0.88
N ALA A 235 -19.76 -17.97 1.55
CA ALA A 235 -19.78 -17.49 2.93
C ALA A 235 -19.48 -15.99 3.03
N VAL A 236 -18.36 -15.54 2.45
CA VAL A 236 -17.84 -14.17 2.65
C VAL A 236 -18.64 -13.14 1.85
N CYS A 237 -18.89 -13.39 0.55
CA CYS A 237 -19.64 -12.46 -0.29
C CYS A 237 -21.06 -12.16 0.24
N PRO A 238 -21.90 -13.14 0.62
CA PRO A 238 -23.22 -12.84 1.18
C PRO A 238 -23.13 -12.16 2.56
N TRP A 239 -22.16 -12.52 3.39
CA TRP A 239 -21.93 -11.84 4.67
C TRP A 239 -21.54 -10.36 4.46
N MET A 240 -20.60 -10.08 3.57
CA MET A 240 -20.20 -8.71 3.22
C MET A 240 -21.36 -7.92 2.62
N ARG A 241 -22.15 -8.51 1.73
CA ARG A 241 -23.35 -7.88 1.17
C ARG A 241 -24.33 -7.45 2.25
N ARG A 242 -24.63 -8.35 3.22
CA ARG A 242 -25.51 -8.04 4.36
C ARG A 242 -24.94 -6.92 5.22
N LYS A 243 -23.63 -6.96 5.49
CA LYS A 243 -22.93 -5.95 6.30
C LYS A 243 -22.96 -4.57 5.65
N ILE A 244 -22.66 -4.47 4.35
CA ILE A 244 -22.72 -3.22 3.59
C ILE A 244 -24.15 -2.66 3.59
N ALA A 245 -25.15 -3.49 3.26
CA ALA A 245 -26.54 -3.08 3.27
C ALA A 245 -27.00 -2.56 4.64
N SER A 246 -26.57 -3.23 5.73
CA SER A 246 -26.88 -2.78 7.10
C SER A 246 -26.27 -1.42 7.46
N ARG A 247 -25.05 -1.13 6.97
CA ARG A 247 -24.38 0.15 7.19
C ARG A 247 -25.06 1.28 6.44
N ILE A 248 -25.33 1.08 5.15
CA ILE A 248 -26.06 2.05 4.32
C ILE A 248 -27.43 2.35 4.93
N LYS A 249 -28.17 1.32 5.40
CA LYS A 249 -29.46 1.53 6.07
C LYS A 249 -29.33 2.36 7.34
N LYS A 250 -28.31 2.11 8.17
CA LYS A 250 -28.07 2.84 9.41
C LYS A 250 -27.67 4.30 9.15
N GLU A 251 -26.81 4.54 8.16
CA GLU A 251 -26.40 5.89 7.75
C GLU A 251 -27.58 6.68 7.19
N ARG A 252 -28.39 6.07 6.31
CA ARG A 252 -29.60 6.70 5.78
C ARG A 252 -30.61 7.06 6.88
N ALA A 253 -30.80 6.19 7.86
CA ALA A 253 -31.68 6.45 9.00
C ALA A 253 -31.13 7.52 9.96
N ALA A 254 -29.80 7.68 10.04
CA ALA A 254 -29.20 8.77 10.81
C ALA A 254 -29.36 10.11 10.10
N LEU A 255 -29.14 10.14 8.77
CA LEU A 255 -29.33 11.33 7.95
C LEU A 255 -30.79 11.82 7.94
N SER A 256 -31.76 10.90 7.85
CA SER A 256 -33.18 11.29 7.89
C SER A 256 -33.54 11.93 9.23
N ARG A 257 -33.07 11.38 10.36
CA ARG A 257 -33.31 11.96 11.69
C ARG A 257 -32.76 13.38 11.83
N ILE A 258 -31.58 13.63 11.29
CA ILE A 258 -30.98 14.97 11.31
C ILE A 258 -31.80 15.94 10.45
N SER A 259 -32.27 15.48 9.28
CA SER A 259 -33.15 16.27 8.41
C SER A 259 -34.45 16.62 9.12
N ASP A 260 -35.11 15.64 9.75
CA ASP A 260 -36.36 15.84 10.47
C ASP A 260 -36.16 16.81 11.66
N GLU A 261 -35.09 16.64 12.44
CA GLU A 261 -34.74 17.54 13.56
C GLU A 261 -34.40 18.97 13.11
N SER A 262 -33.80 19.13 11.92
CA SER A 262 -33.52 20.46 11.34
C SER A 262 -34.78 21.17 10.82
N LEU A 263 -35.80 20.41 10.40
CA LEU A 263 -37.09 20.96 9.97
C LEU A 263 -37.93 21.40 11.19
N ASP A 264 -37.86 20.65 12.30
CA ASP A 264 -38.56 20.98 13.55
C ASP A 264 -37.98 22.22 14.27
N GLN A 265 -36.77 22.68 13.90
CA GLN A 265 -36.13 23.87 14.46
C GLN A 265 -36.41 25.16 13.67
N ILE A 266 -37.18 25.10 12.58
CA ILE A 266 -37.64 26.28 11.86
C ILE A 266 -38.87 26.83 12.61
N PRO A 267 -38.83 28.05 13.18
CA PRO A 267 -40.00 28.63 13.83
C PRO A 267 -41.14 28.78 12.81
N GLU A 268 -42.37 28.40 13.19
CA GLU A 268 -43.59 28.55 12.36
C GLU A 268 -44.03 30.01 12.12
N GLU A 269 -43.23 31.02 12.48
CA GLU A 269 -43.53 32.43 12.25
C GLU A 269 -42.70 32.99 11.10
N GLU A 270 -43.09 32.69 9.86
CA GLU A 270 -42.83 33.52 8.67
C GLU A 270 -43.70 33.06 7.48
N GLU A 271 -45.02 32.94 7.69
CA GLU A 271 -46.01 33.09 6.62
C GLU A 271 -46.34 34.58 6.45
N GLU A 272 -45.40 35.40 5.95
CA GLU A 272 -45.77 36.67 5.29
C GLU A 272 -44.63 37.22 4.41
N GLU A 273 -45.01 37.57 3.17
CA GLU A 273 -44.23 38.24 2.10
C GLU A 273 -43.22 37.40 1.29
N LEU A 274 -43.72 36.75 0.23
CA LEU A 274 -42.98 36.60 -1.03
C LEU A 274 -42.50 37.99 -1.48
N PRO A 275 -41.18 38.22 -1.73
CA PRO A 275 -40.74 39.51 -2.23
C PRO A 275 -41.24 39.68 -3.68
N VAL A 276 -42.30 40.47 -3.83
CA VAL A 276 -42.68 41.08 -5.10
C VAL A 276 -41.48 41.90 -5.57
N PHE A 277 -40.90 41.50 -6.71
CA PHE A 277 -39.82 42.24 -7.37
C PHE A 277 -40.30 43.69 -7.61
N LYS A 278 -39.77 44.62 -6.83
CA LYS A 278 -40.05 46.04 -6.98
C LYS A 278 -39.21 46.56 -8.14
N GLU A 279 -39.85 46.80 -9.29
CA GLU A 279 -39.20 47.52 -10.38
C GLU A 279 -38.66 48.86 -9.88
N LEU A 280 -37.39 49.14 -10.20
CA LEU A 280 -36.71 50.38 -9.86
C LEU A 280 -37.41 51.56 -10.53
N PRO A 281 -37.78 52.63 -9.79
CA PRO A 281 -38.38 53.81 -10.39
C PRO A 281 -37.31 54.60 -11.13
N GLY A 282 -37.31 54.56 -12.47
CA GLY A 282 -36.39 55.40 -13.25
C GLY A 282 -36.18 55.07 -14.73
N ALA A 283 -36.66 53.94 -15.26
CA ALA A 283 -36.53 53.65 -16.69
C ALA A 283 -37.80 54.05 -17.44
N LYS A 284 -37.89 55.34 -17.82
CA LYS A 284 -38.81 55.75 -18.89
C LYS A 284 -38.40 55.03 -20.16
N GLY A 285 -39.35 54.32 -20.77
CA GLY A 285 -39.18 53.74 -22.10
C GLY A 285 -38.95 54.83 -23.14
N THR A 286 -38.01 54.55 -24.03
CA THR A 286 -38.09 54.99 -25.42
C THR A 286 -37.55 53.85 -26.27
N ASP A 287 -38.40 53.46 -27.21
CA ASP A 287 -38.14 52.51 -28.29
C ASP A 287 -36.94 52.90 -29.17
N ASP A 288 -36.64 51.98 -30.08
CA ASP A 288 -35.74 52.09 -31.24
C ASP A 288 -34.29 51.64 -31.03
N ALA A 289 -34.01 50.38 -31.39
CA ALA A 289 -33.26 50.09 -32.63
C ALA A 289 -32.90 48.58 -32.77
N VAL A 290 -33.66 47.88 -33.62
CA VAL A 290 -33.16 47.17 -34.82
C VAL A 290 -32.04 46.10 -34.65
N LEU A 291 -32.47 44.83 -34.68
CA LEU A 291 -31.82 43.62 -35.27
C LEU A 291 -31.15 43.90 -36.66
N PRO A 292 -30.34 43.03 -37.35
CA PRO A 292 -29.80 41.69 -37.03
C PRO A 292 -28.39 41.31 -37.64
N LEU A 293 -27.96 40.06 -37.36
CA LEU A 293 -27.33 39.01 -38.23
C LEU A 293 -26.07 39.23 -39.14
N THR A 294 -25.28 38.13 -39.17
CA THR A 294 -24.38 37.57 -40.23
C THR A 294 -22.87 37.89 -40.24
N GLY A 295 -22.07 36.81 -40.08
CA GLY A 295 -21.26 36.22 -41.16
C GLY A 295 -19.96 36.90 -41.63
N GLY A 296 -18.82 36.24 -41.39
CA GLY A 296 -17.81 36.01 -42.43
C GLY A 296 -16.49 36.81 -42.37
N SER A 297 -15.39 36.04 -42.48
CA SER A 297 -14.16 36.35 -43.22
C SER A 297 -13.16 37.40 -42.67
N GLY A 298 -12.02 36.87 -42.21
CA GLY A 298 -10.72 37.16 -42.85
C GLY A 298 -9.85 38.28 -42.26
N GLY A 299 -8.55 37.97 -42.13
CA GLY A 299 -7.48 38.95 -42.34
C GLY A 299 -6.65 39.37 -41.12
N GLU A 300 -5.54 38.66 -40.92
CA GLU A 300 -4.20 39.09 -40.50
C GLU A 300 -3.98 40.45 -39.80
N SER A 301 -3.15 40.46 -38.74
CA SER A 301 -1.72 40.86 -38.83
C SER A 301 -1.14 41.38 -37.49
N ARG A 302 -0.04 40.71 -37.03
CA ARG A 302 1.19 41.25 -36.38
C ARG A 302 1.05 41.97 -35.01
N ARG A 303 2.01 41.99 -34.06
CA ARG A 303 3.35 41.42 -33.77
C ARG A 303 3.75 41.94 -32.35
N GLY A 304 4.69 41.29 -31.66
CA GLY A 304 5.52 41.85 -30.56
C GLY A 304 5.20 41.26 -29.18
N GLU A 305 6.06 40.41 -28.60
CA GLU A 305 7.20 40.75 -27.69
C GLU A 305 6.72 41.41 -26.38
N ALA A 306 7.20 41.12 -25.17
CA ALA A 306 8.13 40.16 -24.59
C ALA A 306 7.99 40.31 -23.04
N THR A 307 8.43 39.30 -22.29
CA THR A 307 9.06 39.40 -20.94
C THR A 307 8.38 40.14 -19.77
N GLY A 308 8.31 39.44 -18.63
CA GLY A 308 8.93 39.95 -17.40
C GLY A 308 8.01 40.39 -16.25
N GLU A 309 8.26 39.75 -15.12
CA GLU A 309 8.14 40.27 -13.74
C GLU A 309 6.81 40.23 -12.96
N LEU A 310 6.92 39.46 -11.87
CA LEU A 310 6.39 39.66 -10.52
C LEU A 310 5.62 40.96 -10.24
N ASN A 311 4.45 40.80 -9.60
CA ASN A 311 4.15 41.58 -8.41
C ASN A 311 3.34 40.76 -7.40
N ILE A 312 3.84 40.74 -6.17
CA ILE A 312 3.27 40.18 -4.95
C ILE A 312 2.62 41.34 -4.17
N LEU A 313 1.66 40.99 -3.29
CA LEU A 313 1.07 41.76 -2.17
C LEU A 313 -0.28 42.43 -2.53
N ALA A 314 -1.34 42.35 -1.73
CA ALA A 314 -1.60 41.73 -0.44
C ALA A 314 -3.12 41.82 -0.18
N ASN A 315 -3.72 40.83 0.52
CA ASN A 315 -4.40 41.06 1.80
C ASN A 315 -5.18 39.84 2.29
N GLY A 316 -5.13 39.64 3.62
CA GLY A 316 -6.24 39.07 4.39
C GLY A 316 -6.15 37.59 4.67
N GLY A 317 -5.58 37.22 5.82
CA GLY A 317 -5.42 35.83 6.24
C GLY A 317 -6.68 35.17 6.80
N THR A 318 -6.62 33.83 6.85
CA THR A 318 -6.91 33.00 8.03
C THR A 318 -6.46 31.58 7.70
N VAL A 319 -5.38 31.13 8.34
CA VAL A 319 -4.90 29.76 8.29
C VAL A 319 -5.64 28.97 9.38
N LEU A 320 -6.47 28.01 9.00
CA LEU A 320 -7.01 27.01 9.91
C LEU A 320 -6.19 25.71 9.78
N PRO A 321 -5.79 25.07 10.90
CA PRO A 321 -5.02 23.84 10.88
C PRO A 321 -5.98 22.65 10.79
N ASN A 322 -5.96 21.93 9.67
CA ASN A 322 -6.19 20.48 9.53
C ASN A 322 -6.49 20.17 8.07
N GLY A 323 -5.45 19.76 7.34
CA GLY A 323 -5.59 19.24 5.98
C GLY A 323 -6.32 17.91 5.97
N ARG A 324 -7.65 17.96 5.81
CA ARG A 324 -8.43 16.87 5.21
C ARG A 324 -9.09 17.42 3.96
N VAL A 325 -8.53 17.09 2.81
CA VAL A 325 -9.18 17.27 1.52
C VAL A 325 -10.24 16.16 1.43
N TYR A 326 -11.50 16.50 1.66
CA TYR A 326 -12.60 15.64 1.24
C TYR A 326 -12.81 15.86 -0.25
N GLY A 327 -12.62 14.82 -1.05
CA GLY A 327 -13.03 14.83 -2.45
C GLY A 327 -14.54 14.98 -2.54
N GLU A 328 -14.99 15.87 -3.41
CA GLU A 328 -16.39 16.05 -3.76
C GLU A 328 -17.04 14.70 -4.08
N VAL A 329 -18.07 14.36 -3.31
CA VAL A 329 -18.99 13.28 -3.65
C VAL A 329 -19.92 13.85 -4.71
N SER A 330 -19.74 13.41 -5.96
CA SER A 330 -20.67 13.69 -7.05
C SER A 330 -22.08 13.21 -6.65
N THR A 331 -22.99 14.16 -6.50
CA THR A 331 -24.40 13.92 -6.18
C THR A 331 -25.04 13.15 -7.34
N TYR A 332 -25.46 11.91 -7.08
CA TYR A 332 -26.31 11.14 -8.01
C TYR A 332 -27.65 11.87 -8.18
N GLN A 333 -27.87 12.53 -9.32
CA GLN A 333 -29.19 12.95 -9.76
C GLN A 333 -29.97 11.72 -10.26
N ILE A 334 -31.05 11.37 -9.57
CA ILE A 334 -32.05 10.41 -10.03
C ILE A 334 -33.02 11.19 -10.95
N PRO A 335 -33.33 10.76 -12.18
CA PRO A 335 -34.35 11.41 -12.99
C PRO A 335 -35.73 11.12 -12.40
N LEU A 336 -36.45 12.16 -11.97
CA LEU A 336 -37.88 12.08 -11.66
C LEU A 336 -38.64 11.90 -12.98
N GLN A 337 -39.24 10.71 -13.15
CA GLN A 337 -40.15 10.43 -14.24
C GLN A 337 -41.47 11.16 -13.96
N SER A 338 -41.77 12.18 -14.76
CA SER A 338 -43.02 12.93 -14.72
C SER A 338 -44.21 12.02 -15.05
N ALA A 339 -45.17 11.92 -14.13
CA ALA A 339 -46.49 11.37 -14.42
C ALA A 339 -47.24 12.34 -15.35
N ASP A 340 -47.64 11.85 -16.51
CA ASP A 340 -48.53 12.52 -17.46
C ASP A 340 -49.99 12.34 -17.00
N PRO A 341 -50.78 13.41 -16.83
CA PRO A 341 -52.22 13.29 -16.62
C PRO A 341 -52.98 13.63 -17.90
N ARG A 342 -53.33 12.61 -18.70
CA ARG A 342 -54.49 12.60 -19.62
C ARG A 342 -55.05 11.19 -19.78
#